data_AF-A0A1F4UUG2-F1
#
_entry.id   AF-A0A1F4UUG2-F1
#
_cell.length_a   1.000
_cell.length_b   1.000
_cell.length_c   1.000
_cell.angle_alpha   90.00
_cell.angle_beta   90.00
_cell.angle_gamma   90.00
#
_symmetry.space_group_name_H-M   'P 1'
#
loop_
_entity.id
_entity.type
_entity.pdbx_description
1 polymer ?
#
loop_
_entity_poly.entity_id
_entity_poly.type
_entity_poly.pdbx_seq_one_letter_code
_entity_poly.pdbx_strand_id
1 'polypeptide(L)'
;MSSLYLNIKKALDSKKIEYKELNHEAVFTSEEAAKVRGTNPEEGAKALIFSGKKSGQSEKVFIQLVIQGNKRVDKEKFKARFGFDSLKMVSTEEVEKISGVKPGAVAPFGNLFTPPVQVFVEAGIIRTSEIEFNAGDHKISIRMNTSDWVKIVKPTLGKFAERIVQEKRKNSEDIKMLPAPKELPETKHRFKRNKITAHRYVYSFLVATLMVASFTAGHISKAEEKESVQNVANQNPLEVLGIADTPTNVVTETPKIEVAPPEVSAMAYGIFDVKKNESIYTKNPDLSLPPASVTKVMTAIVAMAENDLEKPVQIPENCTKINASKVGFVSNEILTLEDVLYGLLVRSGADAACALANLYNETDFVDKMNQKANEIGMDKTIFENPIGLDSDQFQFSTVNDLEKLTKYSLKYGVFRKIVGTKEITLRSLSNPNRTYKIKNTNDLLFTIPGTVGVKTGFTTDARECLIYLYEDNDNQFLIIVLGSEDRFGDTTKLINWIKENQK
;
A
#
# COMPACT_ATOMS: atom_id res chain seq x y z
N MET A 1 -2.31 34.73 -13.24
CA MET A 1 -2.39 33.30 -12.86
C MET A 1 -1.74 32.48 -13.97
N SER A 2 -0.94 31.48 -13.62
CA SER A 2 -0.23 30.66 -14.61
C SER A 2 -1.18 29.70 -15.34
N SER A 3 -0.80 29.29 -16.56
CA SER A 3 -1.54 28.29 -17.34
C SER A 3 -1.63 26.95 -16.61
N LEU A 4 -0.58 26.56 -15.86
CA LEU A 4 -0.56 25.35 -15.05
C LEU A 4 -1.67 25.35 -13.98
N TYR A 5 -1.84 26.45 -13.25
CA TYR A 5 -2.89 26.59 -12.24
C TYR A 5 -4.29 26.38 -12.84
N LEU A 6 -4.58 27.03 -13.97
CA LEU A 6 -5.86 26.91 -14.65
C LEU A 6 -6.11 25.48 -15.15
N ASN A 7 -5.08 24.81 -15.66
CA ASN A 7 -5.16 23.42 -16.09
C ASN A 7 -5.44 22.46 -14.93
N ILE A 8 -4.82 22.69 -13.76
CA ILE A 8 -5.10 21.90 -12.55
C ILE A 8 -6.56 22.06 -12.14
N LYS A 9 -7.07 23.29 -12.01
CA LYS A 9 -8.47 23.51 -11.64
C LYS A 9 -9.43 22.85 -12.62
N LYS A 10 -9.21 23.04 -13.92
CA LYS A 10 -10.02 22.37 -14.95
C LYS A 10 -10.01 20.84 -14.79
N ALA A 11 -8.86 20.24 -14.49
CA ALA A 11 -8.73 18.80 -14.28
C ALA A 11 -9.45 18.30 -13.01
N LEU A 12 -9.44 19.09 -11.93
CA LEU A 12 -10.14 18.78 -10.69
C LEU A 12 -11.65 18.96 -10.85
N ASP A 13 -12.09 20.11 -11.37
CA ASP A 13 -13.50 20.49 -11.54
C ASP A 13 -14.21 19.52 -12.49
N SER A 14 -13.60 19.17 -13.63
CA SER A 14 -14.17 18.22 -14.59
C SER A 14 -14.41 16.82 -14.03
N LYS A 15 -13.70 16.45 -12.96
CA LYS A 15 -13.85 15.18 -12.25
C LYS A 15 -14.63 15.31 -10.94
N LYS A 16 -15.15 16.50 -10.63
CA LYS A 16 -15.86 16.82 -9.39
C LYS A 16 -15.07 16.47 -8.12
N ILE A 17 -13.75 16.68 -8.16
CA ILE A 17 -12.87 16.43 -7.02
C ILE A 17 -12.83 17.67 -6.13
N GLU A 18 -13.03 17.47 -4.83
CA GLU A 18 -12.96 18.56 -3.85
C GLU A 18 -11.51 18.98 -3.56
N TYR A 19 -11.30 20.28 -3.44
CA TYR A 19 -10.02 20.87 -3.05
C TYR A 19 -10.23 22.22 -2.37
N LYS A 20 -9.25 22.63 -1.57
CA LYS A 20 -9.19 23.97 -0.95
C LYS A 20 -8.07 24.76 -1.58
N GLU A 21 -8.39 25.99 -1.98
CA GLU A 21 -7.41 26.97 -2.43
C GLU A 21 -6.97 27.82 -1.23
N LEU A 22 -5.67 27.96 -1.05
CA LEU A 22 -5.06 28.69 0.05
C LEU A 22 -4.21 29.82 -0.51
N ASN A 23 -4.57 31.06 -0.17
CA ASN A 23 -3.81 32.24 -0.53
C ASN A 23 -2.91 32.66 0.64
N HIS A 24 -1.62 32.87 0.37
CA HIS A 24 -0.65 33.23 1.39
C HIS A 24 0.44 34.16 0.84
N GLU A 25 1.20 34.79 1.74
CA GLU A 25 2.41 35.52 1.35
C GLU A 25 3.40 34.61 0.62
N ALA A 26 4.22 35.17 -0.26
CA ALA A 26 5.11 34.36 -1.10
C ALA A 26 6.09 33.55 -0.23
N VAL A 27 6.10 32.23 -0.40
CA VAL A 27 7.01 31.32 0.30
C VAL A 27 7.96 30.64 -0.70
N PHE A 28 9.23 30.55 -0.30
CA PHE A 28 10.29 30.06 -1.17
C PHE A 28 10.94 28.77 -0.64
N THR A 29 10.78 28.50 0.66
CA THR A 29 11.24 27.26 1.29
C THR A 29 10.09 26.42 1.83
N SER A 30 10.32 25.10 1.96
CA SER A 30 9.33 24.17 2.53
C SER A 30 8.99 24.51 4.00
N GLU A 31 9.96 25.05 4.74
CA GLU A 31 9.81 25.40 6.16
C GLU A 31 8.98 26.68 6.35
N GLU A 32 9.21 27.70 5.53
CA GLU A 32 8.38 28.91 5.49
C GLU A 32 6.96 28.58 5.04
N ALA A 33 6.82 27.75 4.00
CA ALA A 33 5.54 27.26 3.53
C ALA A 33 4.75 26.62 4.66
N ALA A 34 5.32 25.62 5.35
CA ALA A 34 4.67 24.92 6.46
C ALA A 34 4.24 25.85 7.59
N LYS A 35 5.11 26.80 7.99
CA LYS A 35 4.78 27.80 9.03
C LYS A 35 3.61 28.70 8.63
N VAL A 36 3.61 29.18 7.40
CA VAL A 36 2.55 30.06 6.88
C VAL A 36 1.22 29.31 6.73
N ARG A 37 1.28 28.00 6.46
CA ARG A 37 0.12 27.13 6.24
C ARG A 37 -0.46 26.53 7.52
N GLY A 38 0.23 26.68 8.65
CA GLY A 38 -0.15 26.02 9.91
C GLY A 38 -0.07 24.49 9.84
N THR A 39 0.74 23.95 8.92
CA THR A 39 0.89 22.50 8.68
C THR A 39 2.25 22.01 9.13
N ASN A 40 2.37 20.71 9.37
CA ASN A 40 3.67 20.10 9.64
C ASN A 40 4.48 20.07 8.32
N PRO A 41 5.79 20.42 8.29
CA PRO A 41 6.61 20.34 7.07
C PRO A 41 6.58 19.00 6.32
N GLU A 42 6.16 17.92 6.99
CA GLU A 42 6.00 16.58 6.40
C GLU A 42 4.78 16.45 5.48
N GLU A 43 3.81 17.37 5.58
CA GLU A 43 2.55 17.41 4.82
C GLU A 43 2.69 18.19 3.50
N GLY A 44 3.70 19.06 3.40
CA GLY A 44 3.97 19.81 2.18
C GLY A 44 4.65 18.96 1.11
N ALA A 45 4.08 18.89 -0.09
CA ALA A 45 4.68 18.22 -1.23
C ALA A 45 5.59 19.18 -2.02
N LYS A 46 6.85 18.78 -2.21
CA LYS A 46 7.83 19.44 -3.06
C LYS A 46 7.91 18.72 -4.39
N ALA A 47 7.51 19.38 -5.47
CA ALA A 47 7.65 18.88 -6.83
C ALA A 47 8.92 19.42 -7.50
N LEU A 48 9.76 18.51 -7.99
CA LEU A 48 11.05 18.80 -8.62
C LEU A 48 11.09 18.19 -10.01
N ILE A 49 11.79 18.83 -10.95
CA ILE A 49 11.97 18.29 -12.30
C ILE A 49 13.43 17.82 -12.46
N PHE A 50 13.57 16.62 -13.01
CA PHE A 50 14.85 15.99 -13.29
C PHE A 50 14.90 15.55 -14.74
N SER A 51 16.11 15.50 -15.29
CA SER A 51 16.43 14.74 -16.50
C SER A 51 17.12 13.44 -16.10
N GLY A 52 16.78 12.35 -16.76
CA GLY A 52 17.41 11.05 -16.52
C GLY A 52 17.55 10.25 -17.79
N LYS A 53 18.50 9.32 -17.80
CA LYS A 53 18.66 8.34 -18.88
C LYS A 53 18.29 6.97 -18.35
N LYS A 54 17.25 6.34 -18.91
CA LYS A 54 16.82 5.00 -18.51
C LYS A 54 17.78 3.95 -19.08
N SER A 55 18.05 2.89 -18.33
CA SER A 55 18.94 1.82 -18.76
C SER A 55 18.45 1.21 -20.08
N GLY A 56 19.35 1.11 -21.06
CA GLY A 56 19.04 0.63 -22.41
C GLY A 56 18.39 1.65 -23.34
N GLN A 57 18.12 2.88 -22.89
CA GLN A 57 17.62 3.97 -23.75
C GLN A 57 18.75 4.92 -24.15
N SER A 58 18.73 5.45 -25.37
CA SER A 58 19.74 6.39 -25.87
C SER A 58 19.49 7.83 -25.41
N GLU A 59 18.23 8.25 -25.36
CA GLU A 59 17.82 9.61 -25.06
C GLU A 59 17.56 9.84 -23.57
N LYS A 60 17.65 11.11 -23.16
CA LYS A 60 17.25 11.55 -21.82
C LYS A 60 15.76 11.87 -21.83
N VAL A 61 15.10 11.53 -20.73
CA VAL A 61 13.71 11.89 -20.46
C VAL A 61 13.63 12.89 -19.32
N PHE A 62 12.62 13.75 -19.36
CA PHE A 62 12.26 14.59 -18.23
C PHE A 62 11.23 13.87 -17.36
N ILE A 63 11.43 13.94 -16.05
CA ILE A 63 10.57 13.31 -15.05
C ILE A 63 10.32 14.29 -13.91
N GLN A 64 9.18 14.17 -13.27
CA GLN A 64 8.87 14.92 -12.05
C GLN A 64 9.06 14.00 -10.84
N LEU A 65 9.78 14.47 -9.82
CA LEU A 65 9.92 13.81 -8.52
C LEU A 65 9.16 14.62 -7.46
N VAL A 66 8.25 13.97 -6.75
CA VAL A 66 7.41 14.58 -5.70
C VAL A 66 7.81 13.98 -4.35
N ILE A 67 8.29 14.81 -3.43
CA ILE A 67 8.78 14.36 -2.12
C ILE A 67 8.19 15.22 -0.99
N GLN A 68 8.24 14.72 0.25
CA GLN A 68 7.88 15.52 1.43
C GLN A 68 8.83 16.72 1.60
N GLY A 69 8.30 17.84 2.11
CA GLY A 69 9.01 19.12 2.20
C GLY A 69 10.29 19.06 3.03
N ASN A 70 10.37 18.13 3.98
CA ASN A 70 11.52 17.88 4.87
C ASN A 70 12.52 16.83 4.35
N LYS A 71 12.34 16.34 3.12
CA LYS A 71 13.22 15.34 2.50
C LYS A 71 14.00 15.91 1.31
N ARG A 72 15.07 15.21 0.94
CA ARG A 72 15.80 15.39 -0.32
C ARG A 72 15.84 14.09 -1.11
N VAL A 73 15.95 14.21 -2.44
CA VAL A 73 16.04 13.04 -3.34
C VAL A 73 17.38 12.34 -3.14
N ASP A 74 17.33 11.05 -2.84
CA ASP A 74 18.46 10.13 -2.97
C ASP A 74 18.51 9.61 -4.41
N LYS A 75 19.44 10.16 -5.20
CA LYS A 75 19.56 9.88 -6.63
C LYS A 75 20.03 8.46 -6.90
N GLU A 76 20.87 7.90 -6.04
CA GLU A 76 21.39 6.53 -6.23
C GLU A 76 20.28 5.52 -5.96
N LYS A 77 19.52 5.73 -4.89
CA LYS A 77 18.34 4.92 -4.59
C LYS A 77 17.28 5.01 -5.69
N PHE A 78 17.02 6.22 -6.20
CA PHE A 78 16.10 6.40 -7.34
C PHE A 78 16.56 5.61 -8.57
N LYS A 79 17.83 5.77 -8.95
CA LYS A 79 18.41 5.12 -10.13
C LYS A 79 18.35 3.60 -10.06
N ALA A 80 18.82 3.03 -8.95
CA ALA A 80 18.81 1.59 -8.72
C ALA A 80 17.38 1.02 -8.79
N ARG A 81 16.42 1.76 -8.23
CA ARG A 81 15.03 1.33 -8.15
C ARG A 81 14.28 1.38 -9.47
N PHE A 82 14.46 2.44 -10.25
CA PHE A 82 13.66 2.68 -11.46
C PHE A 82 14.43 2.41 -12.77
N GLY A 83 15.63 1.85 -12.68
CA GLY A 83 16.45 1.50 -13.83
C GLY A 83 16.94 2.71 -14.61
N PHE A 84 17.52 3.69 -13.91
CA PHE A 84 18.15 4.85 -14.55
C PHE A 84 19.66 4.79 -14.43
N ASP A 85 20.37 5.03 -15.53
CA ASP A 85 21.83 5.11 -15.56
C ASP A 85 22.31 6.49 -15.05
N SER A 86 21.50 7.53 -15.23
CA SER A 86 21.80 8.88 -14.77
C SER A 86 20.55 9.64 -14.35
N LEU A 87 20.73 10.56 -13.40
CA LEU A 87 19.68 11.43 -12.87
C LEU A 87 20.26 12.80 -12.48
N LYS A 88 19.79 13.88 -13.11
CA LYS A 88 20.26 15.26 -12.89
C LYS A 88 19.09 16.22 -12.74
N MET A 89 19.11 17.07 -11.72
CA MET A 89 18.14 18.15 -11.58
C MET A 89 18.34 19.14 -12.74
N VAL A 90 17.25 19.55 -13.37
CA VAL A 90 17.30 20.46 -14.54
C VAL A 90 17.55 21.91 -14.09
N SER A 91 18.01 22.77 -14.99
CA SER A 91 18.22 24.20 -14.70
C SER A 91 16.90 24.94 -14.45
N THR A 92 16.95 26.13 -13.85
CA THR A 92 15.76 26.99 -13.66
C THR A 92 15.05 27.30 -14.99
N GLU A 93 15.82 27.59 -16.04
CA GLU A 93 15.30 27.86 -17.39
C GLU A 93 14.59 26.63 -17.97
N GLU A 94 15.14 25.43 -17.75
CA GLU A 94 14.51 24.18 -18.16
C GLU A 94 13.23 23.89 -17.36
N VAL A 95 13.20 24.19 -16.05
CA VAL A 95 11.97 24.07 -15.24
C VAL A 95 10.86 24.94 -15.82
N GLU A 96 11.16 26.21 -16.11
CA GLU A 96 10.17 27.15 -16.69
C GLU A 96 9.70 26.68 -18.07
N LYS A 97 10.62 26.19 -18.91
CA LYS A 97 10.28 25.66 -20.24
C LYS A 97 9.36 24.43 -20.17
N ILE A 98 9.58 23.53 -19.22
CA ILE A 98 8.84 22.26 -19.10
C ILE A 98 7.49 22.46 -18.40
N SER A 99 7.48 23.22 -17.31
CA SER A 99 6.30 23.36 -16.44
C SER A 99 5.50 24.64 -16.65
N GLY A 100 6.06 25.62 -17.37
CA GLY A 100 5.47 26.94 -17.56
C GLY A 100 5.55 27.85 -16.33
N VAL A 101 6.24 27.45 -15.26
CA VAL A 101 6.31 28.18 -13.99
C VAL A 101 7.71 28.17 -13.38
N LYS A 102 7.96 29.11 -12.47
CA LYS A 102 9.25 29.23 -11.77
C LYS A 102 9.50 28.06 -10.81
N PRO A 103 10.77 27.69 -10.53
CA PRO A 103 11.10 26.73 -9.48
C PRO A 103 10.46 27.12 -8.14
N GLY A 104 9.90 26.14 -7.45
CA GLY A 104 9.15 26.34 -6.21
C GLY A 104 7.66 26.64 -6.40
N ALA A 105 7.23 27.07 -7.58
CA ALA A 105 5.80 27.14 -7.95
C ALA A 105 5.30 25.87 -8.68
N VAL A 106 6.19 24.92 -8.95
CA VAL A 106 5.88 23.67 -9.64
C VAL A 106 4.91 22.82 -8.82
N ALA A 107 3.78 22.45 -9.43
CA ALA A 107 2.78 21.56 -8.85
C ALA A 107 3.06 20.09 -9.20
N PRO A 108 2.65 19.11 -8.37
CA PRO A 108 2.84 17.67 -8.59
C PRO A 108 1.87 17.09 -9.65
N PHE A 109 1.73 17.76 -10.80
CA PHE A 109 0.88 17.41 -11.93
C PHE A 109 1.69 17.36 -13.22
N GLY A 110 2.83 16.67 -13.21
CA GLY A 110 3.69 16.52 -14.40
C GLY A 110 2.96 15.91 -15.60
N ASN A 111 1.88 15.15 -15.36
CA ASN A 111 0.98 14.64 -16.40
C ASN A 111 0.18 15.75 -17.12
N LEU A 112 0.10 16.96 -16.58
CA LEU A 112 -0.54 18.14 -17.18
C LEU A 112 0.46 19.10 -17.83
N PHE A 113 1.75 18.78 -17.84
CA PHE A 113 2.77 19.58 -18.52
C PHE A 113 2.70 19.39 -20.03
N THR A 114 3.38 20.26 -20.77
CA THR A 114 3.44 20.21 -22.24
C THR A 114 4.90 20.27 -22.71
N PRO A 115 5.53 19.13 -23.08
CA PRO A 115 4.97 17.78 -23.06
C PRO A 115 4.79 17.22 -21.64
N PRO A 116 3.89 16.23 -21.44
CA PRO A 116 3.69 15.61 -20.14
C PRO A 116 4.93 14.83 -19.72
N VAL A 117 5.22 14.83 -18.43
CA VAL A 117 6.35 14.09 -17.83
C VAL A 117 5.82 13.04 -16.85
N GLN A 118 6.50 11.90 -16.78
CA GLN A 118 6.18 10.88 -15.79
C GLN A 118 6.42 11.42 -14.38
N VAL A 119 5.43 11.26 -13.51
CA VAL A 119 5.51 11.68 -12.11
C VAL A 119 5.94 10.49 -11.27
N PHE A 120 6.99 10.67 -10.48
CA PHE A 120 7.40 9.75 -9.43
C PHE A 120 7.15 10.40 -8.08
N VAL A 121 6.60 9.66 -7.12
CA VAL A 121 6.28 10.21 -5.80
C VAL A 121 6.85 9.36 -4.67
N GLU A 122 7.28 10.03 -3.61
CA GLU A 122 7.80 9.42 -2.40
C GLU A 122 6.68 8.91 -1.49
N ALA A 123 6.90 7.72 -0.96
CA ALA A 123 6.18 7.07 0.13
C ALA A 123 5.27 7.92 1.01
N GLY A 124 5.91 8.85 1.73
CA GLY A 124 5.28 9.54 2.84
C GLY A 124 4.19 10.48 2.38
N ILE A 125 4.23 10.94 1.12
CA ILE A 125 3.16 11.76 0.53
C ILE A 125 1.87 10.95 0.42
N ILE A 126 1.93 9.65 0.08
CA ILE A 126 0.72 8.83 -0.06
C ILE A 126 0.10 8.46 1.31
N ARG A 127 0.90 8.52 2.38
CA ARG A 127 0.44 8.21 3.74
C ARG A 127 -0.34 9.34 4.39
N THR A 128 -0.30 10.55 3.83
CA THR A 128 -1.10 11.67 4.34
C THR A 128 -2.49 11.62 3.72
N SER A 129 -3.52 11.93 4.50
CA SER A 129 -4.91 12.00 4.02
C SER A 129 -5.12 13.14 3.02
N GLU A 130 -4.40 14.25 3.19
CA GLU A 130 -4.37 15.37 2.27
C GLU A 130 -2.94 15.62 1.76
N ILE A 131 -2.84 16.09 0.53
CA ILE A 131 -1.60 16.58 -0.07
C ILE A 131 -1.75 18.09 -0.28
N GLU A 132 -0.74 18.85 0.13
CA GLU A 132 -0.69 20.29 -0.08
C GLU A 132 0.54 20.70 -0.89
N PHE A 133 0.33 21.52 -1.93
CA PHE A 133 1.39 21.93 -2.86
C PHE A 133 1.14 23.33 -3.44
N ASN A 134 2.22 23.99 -3.88
CA ASN A 134 2.13 25.23 -4.66
C ASN A 134 1.51 24.94 -6.04
N ALA A 135 0.54 25.75 -6.43
CA ALA A 135 -0.26 25.53 -7.64
C ALA A 135 0.10 26.58 -8.70
N GLY A 136 1.30 26.49 -9.25
CA GLY A 136 1.74 27.35 -10.34
C GLY A 136 1.99 28.82 -9.97
N ASP A 137 1.93 29.17 -8.69
CA ASP A 137 2.29 30.46 -8.10
C ASP A 137 2.88 30.22 -6.69
N HIS A 138 3.75 31.12 -6.21
CA HIS A 138 4.32 31.05 -4.85
C HIS A 138 3.36 31.55 -3.76
N LYS A 139 2.23 32.13 -4.13
CA LYS A 139 1.20 32.68 -3.24
C LYS A 139 -0.07 31.83 -3.20
N ILE A 140 -0.20 30.87 -4.12
CA ILE A 140 -1.40 30.03 -4.25
C ILE A 140 -1.01 28.58 -4.03
N SER A 141 -1.60 27.97 -3.01
CA SER A 141 -1.51 26.54 -2.75
C SER A 141 -2.86 25.86 -2.94
N ILE A 142 -2.81 24.59 -3.31
CA ILE A 142 -3.97 23.70 -3.31
C ILE A 142 -3.74 22.63 -2.24
N ARG A 143 -4.77 22.39 -1.44
CA ARG A 143 -4.88 21.24 -0.54
C ARG A 143 -6.02 20.35 -1.04
N MET A 144 -5.78 19.06 -1.20
CA MET A 144 -6.78 18.10 -1.68
C MET A 144 -6.55 16.71 -1.10
N ASN A 145 -7.51 15.81 -1.25
CA ASN A 145 -7.33 14.43 -0.83
C ASN A 145 -6.22 13.74 -1.65
N THR A 146 -5.29 13.09 -0.96
CA THR A 146 -4.17 12.41 -1.60
C THR A 146 -4.62 11.27 -2.52
N SER A 147 -5.69 10.53 -2.19
CA SER A 147 -6.18 9.44 -3.03
C SER A 147 -6.71 9.94 -4.37
N ASP A 148 -7.37 11.10 -4.38
CA ASP A 148 -7.89 11.70 -5.60
C ASP A 148 -6.77 12.24 -6.49
N TRP A 149 -5.74 12.84 -5.86
CA TRP A 149 -4.52 13.22 -6.55
C TRP A 149 -3.86 12.02 -7.24
N VAL A 150 -3.73 10.87 -6.54
CA VAL A 150 -3.20 9.62 -7.12
C VAL A 150 -4.05 9.15 -8.30
N LYS A 151 -5.39 9.16 -8.20
CA LYS A 151 -6.30 8.76 -9.29
C LYS A 151 -6.12 9.63 -10.54
N ILE A 152 -5.84 10.93 -10.38
CA ILE A 152 -5.65 11.86 -11.51
C ILE A 152 -4.24 11.74 -12.11
N VAL A 153 -3.22 11.80 -11.25
CA VAL A 153 -1.83 11.93 -11.68
C VAL A 153 -1.25 10.59 -12.09
N LYS A 154 -1.76 9.49 -11.52
CA LYS A 154 -1.27 8.12 -11.72
C LYS A 154 0.26 8.04 -11.57
N PRO A 155 0.82 8.55 -10.45
CA PRO A 155 2.26 8.63 -10.28
C PRO A 155 2.88 7.23 -10.13
N THR A 156 4.14 7.09 -10.53
CA THR A 156 4.98 5.92 -10.26
C THR A 156 5.60 6.06 -8.88
N LEU A 157 5.30 5.13 -8.00
CA LEU A 157 5.53 5.33 -6.58
C LEU A 157 6.82 4.61 -6.11
N GLY A 158 7.66 5.29 -5.31
CA GLY A 158 8.94 4.72 -4.81
C GLY A 158 9.43 5.29 -3.49
N LYS A 159 10.27 4.52 -2.77
CA LYS A 159 11.11 5.04 -1.68
C LYS A 159 12.44 5.52 -2.27
N PHE A 160 12.63 6.82 -2.43
CA PHE A 160 13.83 7.41 -3.05
C PHE A 160 14.24 8.75 -2.42
N ALA A 161 13.73 9.07 -1.23
CA ALA A 161 14.08 10.30 -0.53
C ALA A 161 14.51 10.02 0.93
N GLU A 162 15.38 10.89 1.44
CA GLU A 162 15.94 10.83 2.79
C GLU A 162 15.68 12.14 3.55
N ARG A 163 15.60 12.07 4.88
CA ARG A 163 15.42 13.27 5.72
C ARG A 163 16.63 14.20 5.57
N ILE A 164 16.37 15.50 5.52
CA ILE A 164 17.42 16.51 5.61
C ILE A 164 17.90 16.52 7.07
N VAL A 165 19.09 15.96 7.34
CA VAL A 165 19.76 16.16 8.62
C VAL A 165 20.24 17.61 8.64
N GLN A 166 19.64 18.46 9.48
CA GLN A 166 20.19 19.79 9.73
C GLN A 166 21.55 19.61 10.40
N GLU A 167 22.64 19.83 9.67
CA GLU A 167 23.94 20.08 10.30
C GLU A 167 23.76 21.31 11.20
N LYS A 168 24.00 21.14 12.51
CA LYS A 168 24.11 22.28 13.41
C LYS A 168 25.11 23.25 12.79
N ARG A 169 24.64 24.42 12.34
CA ARG A 169 25.51 25.55 12.05
C ARG A 169 26.37 25.76 13.30
N LYS A 170 27.66 25.47 13.22
CA LYS A 170 28.61 25.91 14.25
C LYS A 170 28.55 27.43 14.22
N ASN A 171 27.97 28.03 15.25
CA ASN A 171 28.17 29.45 15.51
C ASN A 171 29.67 29.69 15.62
N SER A 172 30.17 30.64 14.83
CA SER A 172 31.58 31.01 14.74
C SER A 172 32.12 31.74 15.98
N GLU A 173 31.45 31.66 17.12
CA GLU A 173 31.83 32.35 18.36
C GLU A 173 32.34 31.42 19.48
N ASP A 174 32.25 30.09 19.32
CA ASP A 174 32.78 29.14 20.31
C ASP A 174 34.09 28.45 19.86
N ILE A 175 35.05 29.23 19.34
CA ILE A 175 36.45 28.79 19.28
C ILE A 175 37.11 29.14 20.62
N LYS A 176 36.82 28.36 21.66
CA LYS A 176 37.79 28.19 22.75
C LYS A 176 38.85 27.22 22.26
N MET A 177 40.09 27.70 22.22
CA MET A 177 41.29 26.95 21.88
C MET A 177 41.29 25.58 22.55
N LEU A 178 41.24 24.51 21.75
CA LEU A 178 41.60 23.18 22.21
C LEU A 178 43.13 23.13 22.38
N PRO A 179 43.66 22.57 23.49
CA PRO A 179 45.09 22.42 23.67
C PRO A 179 45.65 21.41 22.66
N ALA A 180 46.90 21.64 22.24
CA ALA A 180 47.60 20.83 21.25
C ALA A 180 47.62 19.34 21.64
N PRO A 181 47.56 18.41 20.66
CA PRO A 181 47.58 16.97 20.94
C PRO A 181 48.90 16.57 21.61
N LYS A 182 48.80 15.78 22.69
CA LYS A 182 49.97 15.10 23.27
C LYS A 182 50.42 13.98 22.33
N GLU A 183 51.73 13.92 22.09
CA GLU A 183 52.38 12.86 21.32
C GLU A 183 52.07 11.47 21.91
N LEU A 184 51.72 10.52 21.04
CA LEU A 184 51.51 9.12 21.39
C LEU A 184 52.85 8.37 21.42
N PRO A 185 53.06 7.42 22.34
CA PRO A 185 54.32 6.69 22.43
C PRO A 185 54.47 5.68 21.29
N GLU A 186 55.67 5.62 20.71
CA GLU A 186 56.05 4.57 19.77
C GLU A 186 56.09 3.19 20.45
N THR A 187 55.36 2.21 19.91
CA THR A 187 55.64 0.80 20.14
C THR A 187 55.76 0.05 18.83
N LYS A 188 57.00 -0.37 18.55
CA LYS A 188 57.41 -1.26 17.46
C LYS A 188 56.85 -2.67 17.68
N HIS A 189 56.10 -3.21 16.72
CA HIS A 189 56.17 -4.65 16.43
C HIS A 189 55.89 -4.94 14.94
N ARG A 190 56.73 -5.84 14.43
CA ARG A 190 57.04 -6.18 13.05
C ARG A 190 56.30 -7.46 12.68
N PHE A 191 55.47 -7.48 11.63
CA PHE A 191 55.08 -8.72 10.95
C PHE A 191 55.07 -8.60 9.43
N LYS A 192 55.48 -9.71 8.81
CA LYS A 192 56.09 -9.87 7.48
C LYS A 192 55.07 -9.79 6.33
N ARG A 193 55.51 -9.21 5.21
CA ARG A 193 54.90 -9.33 3.88
C ARG A 193 55.09 -10.75 3.34
N ASN A 194 54.00 -11.42 2.94
CA ASN A 194 54.07 -12.54 1.99
C ASN A 194 53.36 -12.14 0.68
N LYS A 195 54.10 -12.29 -0.42
CA LYS A 195 53.64 -12.23 -1.81
C LYS A 195 52.94 -13.55 -2.15
N ILE A 196 51.77 -13.51 -2.78
CA ILE A 196 51.28 -14.60 -3.65
C ILE A 196 50.68 -13.97 -4.92
N THR A 197 51.00 -14.60 -6.04
CA THR A 197 50.89 -14.16 -7.43
C THR A 197 49.69 -14.83 -8.13
N ALA A 198 49.00 -14.07 -8.99
CA ALA A 198 48.21 -14.36 -10.22
C ALA A 198 47.48 -15.71 -10.45
N HIS A 199 46.31 -15.64 -11.10
CA HIS A 199 45.87 -16.36 -12.35
C HIS A 199 44.45 -15.83 -12.72
N ARG A 200 44.29 -14.93 -13.71
CA ARG A 200 43.94 -15.15 -15.14
C ARG A 200 42.81 -16.17 -15.42
N TYR A 201 41.66 -15.67 -15.87
CA TYR A 201 40.85 -16.32 -16.91
C TYR A 201 40.48 -15.29 -17.99
N VAL A 202 40.97 -15.57 -19.19
CA VAL A 202 40.71 -14.91 -20.48
C VAL A 202 40.16 -16.01 -21.39
N TYR A 203 38.98 -15.82 -21.97
CA TYR A 203 38.51 -16.42 -23.23
C TYR A 203 37.38 -15.48 -23.71
N SER A 204 37.61 -14.52 -24.60
CA SER A 204 37.71 -14.59 -26.06
C SER A 204 36.57 -15.38 -26.73
N PHE A 205 35.62 -14.69 -27.37
CA PHE A 205 35.45 -14.74 -28.83
C PHE A 205 34.60 -13.56 -29.33
N LEU A 206 34.99 -13.06 -30.50
CA LEU A 206 34.58 -11.84 -31.18
C LEU A 206 33.95 -12.22 -32.55
N VAL A 207 33.16 -11.31 -33.14
CA VAL A 207 32.81 -11.17 -34.59
C VAL A 207 31.59 -11.97 -35.08
N ALA A 208 30.43 -11.32 -35.29
CA ALA A 208 29.86 -10.78 -36.55
C ALA A 208 29.16 -11.86 -37.42
N THR A 209 28.06 -11.70 -38.16
CA THR A 209 27.52 -10.62 -39.01
C THR A 209 26.13 -11.05 -39.56
N LEU A 210 25.27 -10.08 -39.90
CA LEU A 210 24.30 -10.03 -41.04
C LEU A 210 23.17 -11.08 -41.26
N MET A 211 21.92 -10.57 -41.38
CA MET A 211 20.91 -10.71 -42.49
C MET A 211 19.50 -10.54 -41.89
N VAL A 212 18.78 -9.42 -42.09
CA VAL A 212 18.01 -8.94 -43.27
C VAL A 212 16.90 -9.89 -43.76
N ALA A 213 15.70 -9.31 -43.77
CA ALA A 213 14.37 -9.75 -44.17
C ALA A 213 14.20 -10.51 -45.50
N SER A 214 13.11 -11.30 -45.59
CA SER A 214 12.02 -11.26 -46.61
C SER A 214 11.11 -12.51 -46.47
N PHE A 215 9.77 -12.38 -46.31
CA PHE A 215 8.73 -12.50 -47.36
C PHE A 215 8.74 -13.90 -48.04
N THR A 216 7.69 -14.75 -48.15
CA THR A 216 6.22 -14.62 -48.24
C THR A 216 5.51 -15.99 -48.18
N ALA A 217 4.19 -15.95 -47.94
CA ALA A 217 3.10 -16.79 -48.47
C ALA A 217 3.07 -18.30 -48.09
N GLY A 218 1.92 -18.93 -47.84
CA GLY A 218 0.52 -18.55 -47.91
C GLY A 218 -0.36 -19.79 -47.63
N HIS A 219 -1.67 -19.65 -47.89
CA HIS A 219 -2.80 -20.60 -47.72
C HIS A 219 -3.58 -20.34 -46.41
N ILE A 220 -4.68 -19.57 -46.43
CA ILE A 220 -6.02 -19.81 -47.01
C ILE A 220 -6.69 -21.05 -46.42
N SER A 221 -7.66 -20.83 -45.52
CA SER A 221 -9.04 -21.28 -45.74
C SER A 221 -10.04 -20.43 -44.96
N LYS A 222 -11.10 -20.04 -45.67
CA LYS A 222 -12.33 -19.37 -45.22
C LYS A 222 -13.23 -20.33 -44.43
N ALA A 223 -14.04 -19.76 -43.53
CA ALA A 223 -15.49 -20.00 -43.38
C ALA A 223 -15.97 -19.07 -42.24
N GLU A 224 -16.52 -17.89 -42.56
CA GLU A 224 -17.96 -17.59 -42.72
C GLU A 224 -18.74 -17.46 -41.40
N GLU A 225 -19.05 -16.19 -41.10
CA GLU A 225 -20.10 -15.68 -40.22
C GLU A 225 -21.48 -16.25 -40.57
N LYS A 226 -22.27 -16.57 -39.53
CA LYS A 226 -23.73 -16.45 -39.58
C LYS A 226 -24.24 -15.86 -38.28
N GLU A 227 -24.68 -14.60 -38.38
CA GLU A 227 -25.71 -14.05 -37.50
C GLU A 227 -26.99 -14.88 -37.62
N SER A 228 -27.65 -15.13 -36.49
CA SER A 228 -29.08 -15.36 -36.49
C SER A 228 -29.71 -14.65 -35.30
N VAL A 229 -30.49 -13.65 -35.65
CA VAL A 229 -31.45 -12.94 -34.82
C VAL A 229 -32.64 -13.86 -34.58
N GLN A 230 -33.06 -14.03 -33.33
CA GLN A 230 -34.45 -14.42 -33.05
C GLN A 230 -35.01 -13.57 -31.90
N ASN A 231 -35.89 -12.67 -32.31
CA ASN A 231 -36.90 -12.03 -31.48
C ASN A 231 -37.89 -13.07 -30.96
N VAL A 232 -38.16 -13.06 -29.66
CA VAL A 232 -39.48 -13.43 -29.13
C VAL A 232 -39.87 -12.40 -28.08
N ALA A 233 -40.88 -11.61 -28.43
CA ALA A 233 -41.66 -10.79 -27.52
C ALA A 233 -42.59 -11.68 -26.68
N ASN A 234 -42.78 -11.33 -25.41
CA ASN A 234 -44.09 -11.24 -24.73
C ASN A 234 -43.85 -10.98 -23.23
N GLN A 235 -44.19 -9.79 -22.74
CA GLN A 235 -45.50 -9.39 -22.19
C GLN A 235 -45.44 -9.38 -20.65
N ASN A 236 -45.35 -8.17 -20.10
CA ASN A 236 -45.89 -7.87 -18.78
C ASN A 236 -47.41 -8.09 -18.79
N PRO A 237 -47.98 -8.43 -17.63
CA PRO A 237 -49.00 -7.53 -17.11
C PRO A 237 -48.64 -7.04 -15.70
N LEU A 238 -48.75 -5.72 -15.55
CA LEU A 238 -48.96 -5.02 -14.29
C LEU A 238 -50.25 -5.51 -13.65
N GLU A 239 -50.19 -5.94 -12.39
CA GLU A 239 -51.35 -5.99 -11.50
C GLU A 239 -51.22 -4.88 -10.47
N VAL A 240 -52.22 -4.00 -10.49
CA VAL A 240 -52.43 -2.86 -9.60
C VAL A 240 -53.29 -3.34 -8.44
N LEU A 241 -52.78 -3.31 -7.22
CA LEU A 241 -53.60 -3.32 -6.00
C LEU A 241 -52.93 -2.51 -4.88
N GLY A 242 -53.66 -1.50 -4.40
CA GLY A 242 -53.76 -1.21 -2.96
C GLY A 242 -52.77 -0.23 -2.34
N ILE A 243 -53.23 1.01 -2.17
CA ILE A 243 -52.78 2.04 -1.22
C ILE A 243 -53.16 1.70 0.24
N ALA A 244 -52.41 2.26 1.19
CA ALA A 244 -52.50 2.23 2.67
C ALA A 244 -51.59 1.15 3.33
N ASP A 245 -50.70 1.42 4.29
CA ASP A 245 -50.42 2.57 5.16
C ASP A 245 -48.90 2.73 5.35
N THR A 246 -48.46 3.95 5.60
CA THR A 246 -47.06 4.25 5.93
C THR A 246 -46.72 3.72 7.33
N PRO A 247 -45.72 2.83 7.51
CA PRO A 247 -45.17 2.62 8.82
C PRO A 247 -44.34 3.86 9.15
N THR A 248 -44.77 4.57 10.19
CA THR A 248 -44.01 5.63 10.83
C THR A 248 -42.65 5.06 11.20
N ASN A 249 -41.58 5.51 10.54
CA ASN A 249 -40.21 5.24 10.94
C ASN A 249 -40.02 5.83 12.34
N VAL A 250 -40.21 5.00 13.36
CA VAL A 250 -39.67 5.27 14.68
C VAL A 250 -38.15 5.10 14.53
N VAL A 251 -37.47 6.20 14.26
CA VAL A 251 -36.02 6.29 14.44
C VAL A 251 -35.81 6.21 15.95
N THR A 252 -35.67 4.99 16.47
CA THR A 252 -35.08 4.80 17.80
C THR A 252 -33.63 5.21 17.67
N GLU A 253 -33.30 6.43 18.12
CA GLU A 253 -31.92 6.84 18.33
C GLU A 253 -31.27 5.84 19.31
N THR A 254 -30.39 5.00 18.79
CA THR A 254 -29.53 4.13 19.60
C THR A 254 -28.66 5.03 20.47
N PRO A 255 -28.52 4.75 21.78
CA PRO A 255 -27.69 5.58 22.66
C PRO A 255 -26.26 5.53 22.13
N LYS A 256 -25.79 6.67 21.62
CA LYS A 256 -24.39 6.87 21.26
C LYS A 256 -23.61 6.83 22.57
N ILE A 257 -22.62 5.95 22.68
CA ILE A 257 -21.78 5.89 23.88
C ILE A 257 -21.11 7.27 24.05
N GLU A 258 -21.52 8.04 25.07
CA GLU A 258 -21.03 9.41 25.30
C GLU A 258 -19.63 9.45 25.93
N VAL A 259 -19.20 8.34 26.54
CA VAL A 259 -17.89 8.22 27.16
C VAL A 259 -16.83 8.07 26.05
N ALA A 260 -15.69 8.77 26.16
CA ALA A 260 -14.59 8.54 25.22
C ALA A 260 -13.91 7.19 25.49
N PRO A 261 -13.46 6.46 24.46
CA PRO A 261 -12.67 5.24 24.65
C PRO A 261 -11.31 5.55 25.28
N PRO A 262 -10.66 4.55 25.90
CA PRO A 262 -9.34 4.72 26.51
C PRO A 262 -8.27 5.07 25.47
N GLU A 263 -7.21 5.73 25.94
CA GLU A 263 -6.02 5.99 25.12
C GLU A 263 -5.31 4.68 24.74
N VAL A 264 -4.99 4.58 23.45
CA VAL A 264 -4.35 3.44 22.81
C VAL A 264 -3.17 3.89 21.95
N SER A 265 -2.16 3.03 21.84
CA SER A 265 -0.93 3.29 21.07
C SER A 265 -1.15 3.30 19.56
N ALA A 266 -2.23 2.66 19.08
CA ALA A 266 -2.59 2.62 17.66
C ALA A 266 -2.65 4.01 17.02
N MET A 267 -2.02 4.14 15.86
CA MET A 267 -2.04 5.35 15.02
C MET A 267 -3.44 5.59 14.44
N ALA A 268 -4.12 4.50 14.07
CA ALA A 268 -5.51 4.51 13.62
C ALA A 268 -6.25 3.29 14.18
N TYR A 269 -7.51 3.47 14.56
CA TYR A 269 -8.39 2.37 14.92
C TYR A 269 -9.86 2.66 14.64
N GLY A 270 -10.68 1.62 14.60
CA GLY A 270 -12.13 1.72 14.52
C GLY A 270 -12.82 0.62 15.30
N ILE A 271 -13.96 0.96 15.87
CA ILE A 271 -14.89 0.07 16.56
C ILE A 271 -16.22 0.13 15.83
N PHE A 272 -16.73 -1.02 15.41
CA PHE A 272 -17.94 -1.12 14.59
C PHE A 272 -18.89 -2.15 15.17
N ASP A 273 -20.18 -1.80 15.23
CA ASP A 273 -21.27 -2.74 15.46
C ASP A 273 -21.63 -3.37 14.10
N VAL A 274 -21.30 -4.65 13.94
CA VAL A 274 -21.48 -5.34 12.66
C VAL A 274 -22.96 -5.65 12.41
N LYS A 275 -23.74 -5.94 13.46
CA LYS A 275 -25.18 -6.23 13.34
C LYS A 275 -25.97 -4.99 12.94
N LYS A 276 -25.64 -3.84 13.55
CA LYS A 276 -26.30 -2.55 13.24
C LYS A 276 -25.72 -1.85 12.01
N ASN A 277 -24.57 -2.32 11.51
CA ASN A 277 -23.82 -1.67 10.45
C ASN A 277 -23.45 -0.21 10.80
N GLU A 278 -23.04 0.01 12.05
CA GLU A 278 -22.75 1.34 12.61
C GLU A 278 -21.29 1.43 13.07
N SER A 279 -20.71 2.62 12.92
CA SER A 279 -19.43 2.96 13.56
C SER A 279 -19.68 3.51 14.96
N ILE A 280 -19.07 2.87 15.96
CA ILE A 280 -19.19 3.28 17.37
C ILE A 280 -18.17 4.40 17.65
N TYR A 281 -16.90 4.15 17.33
CA TYR A 281 -15.83 5.12 17.52
C TYR A 281 -14.69 4.87 16.55
N THR A 282 -14.03 5.93 16.08
CA THR A 282 -12.85 5.83 15.22
C THR A 282 -11.79 6.87 15.58
N LYS A 283 -10.52 6.50 15.37
CA LYS A 283 -9.36 7.39 15.40
C LYS A 283 -8.67 7.29 14.05
N ASN A 284 -8.58 8.41 13.33
CA ASN A 284 -7.93 8.50 12.02
C ASN A 284 -8.35 7.39 11.02
N PRO A 285 -9.66 7.14 10.82
CA PRO A 285 -10.12 5.93 10.14
C PRO A 285 -9.70 5.84 8.65
N ASP A 286 -9.37 6.98 8.05
CA ASP A 286 -8.91 7.12 6.66
C ASP A 286 -7.39 7.29 6.52
N LEU A 287 -6.62 7.12 7.60
CA LEU A 287 -5.17 7.21 7.55
C LEU A 287 -4.57 6.01 6.83
N SER A 288 -3.89 6.29 5.71
CA SER A 288 -3.23 5.28 4.88
C SER A 288 -2.00 4.71 5.59
N LEU A 289 -2.11 3.46 6.06
CA LEU A 289 -1.05 2.75 6.76
C LEU A 289 -0.73 1.42 6.06
N PRO A 290 0.53 0.94 6.14
CA PRO A 290 0.86 -0.40 5.66
C PRO A 290 0.03 -1.46 6.42
N PRO A 291 -0.66 -2.37 5.71
CA PRO A 291 -1.55 -3.35 6.34
C PRO A 291 -0.81 -4.53 6.99
N ALA A 292 0.49 -4.69 6.76
CA ALA A 292 1.21 -5.91 7.10
C ALA A 292 0.43 -7.17 6.65
N SER A 293 0.49 -8.27 7.42
CA SER A 293 -0.23 -9.51 7.09
C SER A 293 -1.76 -9.43 7.18
N VAL A 294 -2.38 -8.30 7.55
CA VAL A 294 -3.86 -8.21 7.41
C VAL A 294 -4.28 -8.19 5.93
N THR A 295 -3.34 -7.90 5.01
CA THR A 295 -3.46 -8.15 3.56
C THR A 295 -3.93 -9.55 3.21
N LYS A 296 -3.56 -10.56 4.02
CA LYS A 296 -3.90 -11.96 3.75
C LYS A 296 -5.41 -12.24 3.81
N VAL A 297 -6.20 -11.32 4.37
CA VAL A 297 -7.67 -11.37 4.25
C VAL A 297 -8.09 -11.22 2.79
N MET A 298 -7.55 -10.23 2.07
CA MET A 298 -7.82 -10.06 0.64
C MET A 298 -7.30 -11.24 -0.18
N THR A 299 -6.10 -11.75 0.13
CA THR A 299 -5.53 -12.95 -0.51
C THR A 299 -6.47 -14.15 -0.38
N ALA A 300 -7.06 -14.36 0.80
CA ALA A 300 -8.02 -15.43 1.01
C ALA A 300 -9.28 -15.23 0.14
N ILE A 301 -9.81 -14.00 0.10
CA ILE A 301 -11.02 -13.68 -0.68
C ILE A 301 -10.81 -13.93 -2.17
N VAL A 302 -9.71 -13.45 -2.75
CA VAL A 302 -9.40 -13.69 -4.16
C VAL A 302 -9.25 -15.19 -4.43
N ALA A 303 -8.54 -15.92 -3.58
CA ALA A 303 -8.36 -17.36 -3.74
C ALA A 303 -9.69 -18.13 -3.71
N MET A 304 -10.57 -17.83 -2.74
CA MET A 304 -11.88 -18.48 -2.58
C MET A 304 -12.92 -18.08 -3.63
N ALA A 305 -12.84 -16.85 -4.16
CA ALA A 305 -13.78 -16.41 -5.20
C ALA A 305 -13.55 -17.11 -6.55
N GLU A 306 -12.34 -17.60 -6.78
CA GLU A 306 -11.91 -18.10 -8.10
C GLU A 306 -11.69 -19.63 -8.11
N ASN A 307 -11.82 -20.31 -6.97
CA ASN A 307 -11.48 -21.73 -6.84
C ASN A 307 -12.35 -22.46 -5.83
N ASP A 308 -12.56 -23.76 -6.08
CA ASP A 308 -13.13 -24.68 -5.12
C ASP A 308 -12.17 -24.99 -3.97
N LEU A 309 -12.71 -25.19 -2.77
CA LEU A 309 -11.94 -25.47 -1.55
C LEU A 309 -11.15 -26.78 -1.61
N GLU A 310 -11.63 -27.75 -2.39
CA GLU A 310 -10.98 -29.05 -2.58
C GLU A 310 -9.87 -29.03 -3.64
N LYS A 311 -9.72 -27.90 -4.38
CA LYS A 311 -8.73 -27.78 -5.45
C LYS A 311 -7.34 -28.15 -4.93
N PRO A 312 -6.62 -29.08 -5.58
CA PRO A 312 -5.23 -29.36 -5.25
C PRO A 312 -4.34 -28.15 -5.54
N VAL A 313 -3.57 -27.74 -4.55
CA VAL A 313 -2.58 -26.66 -4.62
C VAL A 313 -1.19 -27.25 -4.40
N GLN A 314 -0.35 -27.18 -5.42
CA GLN A 314 1.06 -27.55 -5.32
C GLN A 314 1.85 -26.39 -4.70
N ILE A 315 2.70 -26.66 -3.71
CA ILE A 315 3.57 -25.69 -3.06
C ILE A 315 4.82 -25.44 -3.91
N PRO A 316 5.00 -24.24 -4.50
CA PRO A 316 6.18 -23.95 -5.31
C PRO A 316 7.45 -23.84 -4.47
N GLU A 317 8.60 -24.22 -5.04
CA GLU A 317 9.89 -24.20 -4.33
C GLU A 317 10.27 -22.79 -3.85
N ASN A 318 10.09 -21.77 -4.68
CA ASN A 318 10.37 -20.38 -4.35
C ASN A 318 9.53 -19.89 -3.15
N CYS A 319 8.28 -20.34 -3.02
CA CYS A 319 7.42 -19.96 -1.89
C CYS A 319 7.96 -20.43 -0.54
N THR A 320 8.67 -21.56 -0.50
CA THR A 320 9.29 -22.08 0.74
C THR A 320 10.46 -21.23 1.23
N LYS A 321 11.05 -20.38 0.37
CA LYS A 321 12.26 -19.60 0.62
C LYS A 321 11.99 -18.16 1.10
N ILE A 322 10.74 -17.70 1.14
CA ILE A 322 10.37 -16.33 1.53
C ILE A 322 10.85 -16.00 2.95
N ASN A 323 11.46 -14.84 3.21
CA ASN A 323 11.89 -14.50 4.57
C ASN A 323 10.76 -13.81 5.38
N ALA A 324 9.73 -14.57 5.76
CA ALA A 324 8.58 -14.11 6.54
C ALA A 324 7.98 -15.27 7.38
N SER A 325 6.87 -15.03 8.09
CA SER A 325 6.13 -16.12 8.78
C SER A 325 5.73 -17.21 7.77
N LYS A 326 5.86 -18.47 8.17
CA LYS A 326 5.56 -19.64 7.34
C LYS A 326 4.78 -20.68 8.12
N VAL A 327 4.06 -21.53 7.40
CA VAL A 327 3.63 -22.83 7.89
C VAL A 327 4.82 -23.79 7.96
N GLY A 328 5.74 -23.67 7.00
CA GLY A 328 6.84 -24.61 6.80
C GLY A 328 6.49 -25.68 5.79
N PHE A 329 5.62 -25.36 4.82
CA PHE A 329 5.31 -26.27 3.73
C PHE A 329 6.58 -26.65 2.97
N VAL A 330 6.61 -27.88 2.46
CA VAL A 330 7.75 -28.38 1.69
C VAL A 330 7.45 -28.32 0.21
N SER A 331 8.51 -28.06 -0.57
CA SER A 331 8.43 -27.89 -2.01
C SER A 331 7.80 -29.10 -2.69
N ASN A 332 6.97 -28.84 -3.71
CA ASN A 332 6.25 -29.80 -4.53
C ASN A 332 5.20 -30.65 -3.80
N GLU A 333 4.89 -30.33 -2.55
CA GLU A 333 3.76 -30.96 -1.88
C GLU A 333 2.44 -30.43 -2.37
N ILE A 334 1.42 -31.26 -2.29
CA ILE A 334 0.06 -30.92 -2.68
C ILE A 334 -0.80 -30.90 -1.42
N LEU A 335 -1.54 -29.82 -1.22
CA LEU A 335 -2.57 -29.66 -0.19
C LEU A 335 -3.88 -29.24 -0.85
N THR A 336 -5.00 -29.35 -0.15
CA THR A 336 -6.26 -28.71 -0.62
C THR A 336 -6.15 -27.20 -0.47
N LEU A 337 -6.91 -26.46 -1.27
CA LEU A 337 -7.02 -25.00 -1.14
C LEU A 337 -7.50 -24.61 0.27
N GLU A 338 -8.43 -25.35 0.89
CA GLU A 338 -8.85 -25.12 2.29
C GLU A 338 -7.66 -25.23 3.26
N ASP A 339 -6.82 -26.27 3.16
CA ASP A 339 -5.65 -26.44 4.02
C ASP A 339 -4.63 -25.30 3.84
N VAL A 340 -4.42 -24.85 2.59
CA VAL A 340 -3.57 -23.69 2.32
C VAL A 340 -4.17 -22.40 2.91
N LEU A 341 -5.50 -22.23 2.87
CA LEU A 341 -6.19 -21.10 3.51
C LEU A 341 -6.09 -21.13 5.05
N TYR A 342 -6.13 -22.30 5.68
CA TYR A 342 -5.81 -22.41 7.12
C TYR A 342 -4.37 -21.98 7.38
N GLY A 343 -3.41 -22.46 6.59
CA GLY A 343 -2.01 -22.02 6.68
C GLY A 343 -1.84 -20.50 6.56
N LEU A 344 -2.58 -19.90 5.62
CA LEU A 344 -2.62 -18.47 5.37
C LEU A 344 -3.16 -17.67 6.57
N LEU A 345 -4.35 -18.03 7.07
CA LEU A 345 -5.09 -17.20 8.01
C LEU A 345 -4.77 -17.51 9.48
N VAL A 346 -4.56 -18.77 9.83
CA VAL A 346 -4.24 -19.20 11.20
C VAL A 346 -2.78 -18.90 11.51
N ARG A 347 -1.84 -19.35 10.66
CA ARG A 347 -0.39 -19.20 10.89
C ARG A 347 0.24 -17.98 10.25
N SER A 348 -0.52 -17.21 9.46
CA SER A 348 0.01 -16.08 8.69
C SER A 348 1.08 -16.50 7.67
N GLY A 349 0.98 -17.73 7.13
CA GLY A 349 2.00 -18.31 6.24
C GLY A 349 2.17 -17.52 4.95
N ALA A 350 3.38 -17.02 4.71
CA ALA A 350 3.76 -16.37 3.46
C ALA A 350 4.02 -17.40 2.35
N ASP A 351 4.46 -18.61 2.72
CA ASP A 351 4.51 -19.78 1.85
C ASP A 351 3.11 -20.14 1.33
N ALA A 352 2.10 -20.13 2.20
CA ALA A 352 0.70 -20.32 1.81
C ALA A 352 0.18 -19.23 0.87
N ALA A 353 0.40 -17.96 1.21
CA ALA A 353 -0.01 -16.82 0.39
C ALA A 353 0.65 -16.83 -1.01
N CYS A 354 1.94 -17.13 -1.07
CA CYS A 354 2.66 -17.28 -2.33
C CYS A 354 2.13 -18.45 -3.15
N ALA A 355 1.84 -19.60 -2.54
CA ALA A 355 1.27 -20.75 -3.24
C ALA A 355 -0.09 -20.42 -3.86
N LEU A 356 -0.97 -19.68 -3.15
CA LEU A 356 -2.26 -19.23 -3.69
C LEU A 356 -2.09 -18.24 -4.85
N ALA A 357 -1.15 -17.30 -4.75
CA ALA A 357 -0.88 -16.36 -5.83
C ALA A 357 -0.30 -17.04 -7.09
N ASN A 358 0.47 -18.11 -6.93
CA ASN A 358 1.04 -18.87 -8.03
C ASN A 358 0.00 -19.67 -8.84
N LEU A 359 -1.28 -19.71 -8.42
CA LEU A 359 -2.35 -20.26 -9.25
C LEU A 359 -2.64 -19.42 -10.51
N TYR A 360 -2.23 -18.15 -10.54
CA TYR A 360 -2.53 -17.20 -11.63
C TYR A 360 -1.33 -16.38 -12.13
N ASN A 361 -0.13 -16.53 -11.54
CA ASN A 361 0.97 -15.54 -11.52
C ASN A 361 0.76 -14.45 -10.44
N GLU A 362 1.84 -14.04 -9.77
CA GLU A 362 1.76 -13.07 -8.66
C GLU A 362 1.26 -11.69 -9.10
N THR A 363 1.68 -11.21 -10.27
CA THR A 363 1.23 -9.91 -10.81
C THR A 363 -0.28 -9.93 -11.07
N ASP A 364 -0.75 -10.96 -11.79
CA ASP A 364 -2.17 -11.12 -12.11
C ASP A 364 -3.02 -11.31 -10.84
N PHE A 365 -2.47 -11.99 -9.84
CA PHE A 365 -3.12 -12.16 -8.55
C PHE A 365 -3.25 -10.82 -7.80
N VAL A 366 -2.21 -9.99 -7.78
CA VAL A 366 -2.23 -8.65 -7.17
C VAL A 366 -3.21 -7.73 -7.92
N ASP A 367 -3.29 -7.83 -9.24
CA ASP A 367 -4.30 -7.12 -10.04
C ASP A 367 -5.71 -7.53 -9.63
N LYS A 368 -5.97 -8.83 -9.44
CA LYS A 368 -7.24 -9.33 -8.91
C LYS A 368 -7.52 -8.83 -7.49
N MET A 369 -6.51 -8.73 -6.62
CA MET A 369 -6.68 -8.15 -5.27
C MET A 369 -7.12 -6.69 -5.34
N ASN A 370 -6.48 -5.89 -6.20
CA ASN A 370 -6.83 -4.47 -6.37
C ASN A 370 -8.17 -4.28 -7.09
N GLN A 371 -8.50 -5.15 -8.05
CA GLN A 371 -9.82 -5.18 -8.67
C GLN A 371 -10.90 -5.46 -7.61
N LYS A 372 -10.71 -6.49 -6.78
CA LYS A 372 -11.64 -6.82 -5.70
C LYS A 372 -11.75 -5.69 -4.68
N ALA A 373 -10.65 -5.02 -4.35
CA ALA A 373 -10.64 -3.84 -3.48
C ALA A 373 -11.57 -2.75 -4.04
N ASN A 374 -11.46 -2.43 -5.32
CA ASN A 374 -12.34 -1.45 -5.98
C ASN A 374 -13.81 -1.91 -5.99
N GLU A 375 -14.06 -3.19 -6.32
CA GLU A 375 -15.42 -3.76 -6.37
C GLU A 375 -16.17 -3.67 -5.03
N ILE A 376 -15.45 -3.80 -3.91
CA ILE A 376 -16.03 -3.72 -2.57
C ILE A 376 -15.87 -2.32 -1.93
N GLY A 377 -15.47 -1.33 -2.72
CA GLY A 377 -15.40 0.08 -2.34
C GLY A 377 -14.22 0.44 -1.43
N MET A 378 -13.12 -0.28 -1.47
CA MET A 378 -11.88 0.03 -0.74
C MET A 378 -11.05 1.11 -1.46
N ASP A 379 -11.60 2.31 -1.59
CA ASP A 379 -11.04 3.40 -2.41
C ASP A 379 -9.68 3.95 -1.94
N LYS A 380 -9.27 3.65 -0.71
CA LYS A 380 -8.01 4.09 -0.08
C LYS A 380 -7.10 2.89 0.23
N THR A 381 -7.14 1.88 -0.63
CA THR A 381 -6.33 0.67 -0.51
C THR A 381 -5.60 0.35 -1.80
N ILE A 382 -4.32 -0.01 -1.68
CA ILE A 382 -3.52 -0.57 -2.76
C ILE A 382 -2.76 -1.76 -2.19
N PHE A 383 -2.87 -2.91 -2.85
CA PHE A 383 -2.07 -4.10 -2.62
C PHE A 383 -0.93 -4.18 -3.64
N GLU A 384 0.24 -4.61 -3.18
CA GLU A 384 1.42 -4.83 -4.03
C GLU A 384 1.92 -6.27 -3.95
N ASN A 385 1.59 -6.99 -2.88
CA ASN A 385 1.94 -8.39 -2.75
C ASN A 385 0.86 -9.15 -1.96
N PRO A 386 0.72 -10.47 -2.14
CA PRO A 386 -0.30 -11.27 -1.47
C PRO A 386 0.01 -11.53 0.01
N ILE A 387 1.20 -11.16 0.49
CA ILE A 387 1.71 -11.60 1.79
C ILE A 387 1.65 -10.52 2.86
N GLY A 388 1.60 -9.25 2.50
CA GLY A 388 1.65 -8.17 3.49
C GLY A 388 3.05 -7.69 3.86
N LEU A 389 4.10 -8.09 3.14
CA LEU A 389 5.46 -7.71 3.52
C LEU A 389 5.74 -6.28 3.10
N ASP A 390 6.55 -5.58 3.89
CA ASP A 390 7.08 -4.28 3.47
C ASP A 390 7.89 -4.50 2.22
N SER A 391 7.52 -3.78 1.18
CA SER A 391 8.31 -3.71 -0.02
C SER A 391 8.79 -2.29 -0.21
N ASP A 392 9.53 -2.20 -1.29
CA ASP A 392 10.15 -1.00 -1.75
C ASP A 392 9.11 -0.20 -2.60
N GLN A 393 8.10 -0.90 -3.15
CA GLN A 393 6.82 -0.37 -3.60
C GLN A 393 5.87 -0.17 -2.40
N PHE A 394 4.62 0.24 -2.64
CA PHE A 394 3.73 0.64 -1.56
C PHE A 394 2.48 -0.17 -1.57
N GLN A 395 2.15 -0.59 -0.37
CA GLN A 395 0.93 -1.23 -0.02
C GLN A 395 0.40 -0.50 1.21
N PHE A 396 -0.84 -0.07 1.13
CA PHE A 396 -1.51 0.62 2.23
C PHE A 396 -2.99 0.28 2.21
N SER A 397 -3.61 0.43 3.36
CA SER A 397 -5.05 0.40 3.52
C SER A 397 -5.43 1.36 4.65
N THR A 398 -6.72 1.42 4.95
CA THR A 398 -7.27 2.25 6.01
C THR A 398 -8.16 1.41 6.91
N VAL A 399 -8.52 1.92 8.09
CA VAL A 399 -9.46 1.25 8.99
C VAL A 399 -10.81 1.05 8.29
N ASN A 400 -11.31 2.09 7.60
CA ASN A 400 -12.59 2.04 6.88
C ASN A 400 -12.58 1.01 5.74
N ASP A 401 -11.49 0.89 5.00
CA ASP A 401 -11.42 -0.10 3.92
C ASP A 401 -11.28 -1.53 4.44
N LEU A 402 -10.50 -1.73 5.51
CA LEU A 402 -10.38 -3.04 6.16
C LEU A 402 -11.70 -3.46 6.82
N GLU A 403 -12.53 -2.51 7.29
CA GLU A 403 -13.89 -2.78 7.75
C GLU A 403 -14.73 -3.38 6.61
N LYS A 404 -14.76 -2.72 5.43
CA LYS A 404 -15.47 -3.20 4.24
C LYS A 404 -14.99 -4.60 3.83
N LEU A 405 -13.67 -4.79 3.76
CA LEU A 405 -13.07 -6.09 3.44
C LEU A 405 -13.51 -7.16 4.44
N THR A 406 -13.47 -6.85 5.74
CA THR A 406 -13.83 -7.81 6.78
C THR A 406 -15.31 -8.16 6.73
N LYS A 407 -16.20 -7.18 6.64
CA LYS A 407 -17.65 -7.39 6.47
C LYS A 407 -17.97 -8.22 5.23
N TYR A 408 -17.30 -7.96 4.10
CA TYR A 408 -17.42 -8.77 2.89
C TYR A 408 -16.96 -10.20 3.14
N SER A 409 -15.81 -10.37 3.80
CA SER A 409 -15.17 -11.67 4.04
C SER A 409 -15.99 -12.56 4.96
N LEU A 410 -16.66 -11.98 5.96
CA LEU A 410 -17.52 -12.70 6.90
C LEU A 410 -18.77 -13.32 6.25
N LYS A 411 -19.14 -12.92 5.02
CA LYS A 411 -20.19 -13.58 4.24
C LYS A 411 -19.79 -15.00 3.81
N TYR A 412 -18.50 -15.30 3.76
CA TYR A 412 -17.99 -16.63 3.47
C TYR A 412 -17.93 -17.44 4.78
N GLY A 413 -18.87 -18.36 4.98
CA GLY A 413 -18.91 -19.20 6.18
C GLY A 413 -17.61 -19.95 6.46
N VAL A 414 -16.92 -20.39 5.38
CA VAL A 414 -15.59 -21.00 5.47
C VAL A 414 -14.52 -20.04 6.00
N PHE A 415 -14.52 -18.77 5.57
CA PHE A 415 -13.59 -17.77 6.08
C PHE A 415 -13.75 -17.61 7.60
N ARG A 416 -14.99 -17.47 8.05
CA ARG A 416 -15.34 -17.35 9.46
C ARG A 416 -14.87 -18.57 10.28
N LYS A 417 -15.09 -19.78 9.77
CA LYS A 417 -14.61 -21.03 10.36
C LYS A 417 -13.09 -21.03 10.52
N ILE A 418 -12.36 -20.67 9.46
CA ILE A 418 -10.90 -20.67 9.45
C ILE A 418 -10.34 -19.68 10.47
N VAL A 419 -10.80 -18.43 10.46
CA VAL A 419 -10.20 -17.39 11.32
C VAL A 419 -10.49 -17.60 12.82
N GLY A 420 -11.57 -18.32 13.16
CA GLY A 420 -11.91 -18.72 14.53
C GLY A 420 -11.28 -20.04 14.98
N THR A 421 -10.49 -20.69 14.13
CA THR A 421 -9.81 -21.93 14.49
C THR A 421 -8.59 -21.63 15.36
N LYS A 422 -8.59 -22.15 16.58
CA LYS A 422 -7.46 -22.01 17.54
C LYS A 422 -6.23 -22.78 17.09
N GLU A 423 -6.42 -24.06 16.78
CA GLU A 423 -5.36 -24.97 16.38
C GLU A 423 -5.91 -25.96 15.36
N ILE A 424 -5.10 -26.36 14.38
CA ILE A 424 -5.48 -27.35 13.38
C ILE A 424 -4.24 -28.12 12.90
N THR A 425 -4.46 -29.35 12.44
CA THR A 425 -3.45 -30.17 11.79
C THR A 425 -3.79 -30.31 10.31
N LEU A 426 -2.98 -29.70 9.44
CA LEU A 426 -3.11 -29.81 7.98
C LEU A 426 -2.42 -31.08 7.49
N ARG A 427 -2.84 -31.61 6.33
CA ARG A 427 -2.29 -32.86 5.78
C ARG A 427 -1.92 -32.71 4.32
N SER A 428 -0.76 -33.23 3.94
CA SER A 428 -0.38 -33.30 2.52
C SER A 428 -1.18 -34.40 1.82
N LEU A 429 -1.74 -34.09 0.66
CA LEU A 429 -2.37 -35.03 -0.26
C LEU A 429 -1.34 -35.93 -0.94
N SER A 430 -0.14 -35.40 -1.24
CA SER A 430 0.93 -36.16 -1.91
C SER A 430 1.80 -36.96 -0.93
N ASN A 431 1.70 -36.72 0.38
CA ASN A 431 2.38 -37.50 1.41
C ASN A 431 1.53 -37.63 2.69
N PRO A 432 0.73 -38.71 2.86
CA PRO A 432 -0.18 -38.89 3.99
C PRO A 432 0.48 -38.89 5.38
N ASN A 433 1.78 -39.22 5.45
CA ASN A 433 2.54 -39.22 6.72
C ASN A 433 2.97 -37.81 7.14
N ARG A 434 2.76 -36.81 6.28
CA ARG A 434 3.18 -35.44 6.53
C ARG A 434 2.02 -34.59 6.99
N THR A 435 2.22 -33.98 8.15
CA THR A 435 1.22 -33.14 8.78
C THR A 435 1.83 -31.84 9.32
N TYR A 436 1.02 -30.79 9.38
CA TYR A 436 1.42 -29.48 9.87
C TYR A 436 0.50 -29.06 11.01
N LYS A 437 1.00 -29.13 12.24
CA LYS A 437 0.29 -28.61 13.41
C LYS A 437 0.52 -27.11 13.50
N ILE A 438 -0.53 -26.33 13.32
CA ILE A 438 -0.46 -24.87 13.35
C ILE A 438 -1.40 -24.30 14.43
N LYS A 439 -0.96 -23.19 15.01
CA LYS A 439 -1.67 -22.43 16.03
C LYS A 439 -1.97 -21.02 15.52
N ASN A 440 -3.15 -20.52 15.87
CA ASN A 440 -3.59 -19.18 15.52
C ASN A 440 -2.65 -18.13 16.10
N THR A 441 -2.33 -17.13 15.28
CA THR A 441 -1.48 -16.00 15.67
C THR A 441 -2.22 -14.95 16.50
N ASN A 442 -3.56 -14.98 16.56
CA ASN A 442 -4.35 -14.09 17.40
C ASN A 442 -4.48 -14.68 18.82
N ASP A 443 -3.66 -14.18 19.75
CA ASP A 443 -3.66 -14.67 21.14
C ASP A 443 -4.99 -14.39 21.87
N LEU A 444 -5.72 -13.35 21.47
CA LEU A 444 -7.02 -13.01 22.08
C LEU A 444 -8.08 -14.11 21.87
N LEU A 445 -7.91 -14.94 20.83
CA LEU A 445 -8.77 -16.10 20.60
C LEU A 445 -8.70 -17.10 21.76
N PHE A 446 -7.57 -17.15 22.48
CA PHE A 446 -7.35 -18.05 23.62
C PHE A 446 -7.73 -17.42 24.96
N THR A 447 -7.61 -16.10 25.07
CA THR A 447 -7.70 -15.40 26.36
C THR A 447 -9.02 -14.66 26.58
N ILE A 448 -9.72 -14.25 25.51
CA ILE A 448 -10.99 -13.50 25.62
C ILE A 448 -12.14 -14.38 25.08
N PRO A 449 -13.03 -14.90 25.96
CA PRO A 449 -14.25 -15.59 25.54
C PRO A 449 -15.11 -14.68 24.64
N GLY A 450 -15.71 -15.26 23.59
CA GLY A 450 -16.44 -14.52 22.55
C GLY A 450 -15.59 -14.02 21.39
N THR A 451 -14.26 -14.18 21.44
CA THR A 451 -13.41 -13.88 20.28
C THR A 451 -13.69 -14.84 19.13
N VAL A 452 -13.94 -14.30 17.94
CA VAL A 452 -14.08 -15.03 16.67
C VAL A 452 -12.78 -15.02 15.87
N GLY A 453 -11.89 -14.05 16.07
CA GLY A 453 -10.56 -14.03 15.47
C GLY A 453 -10.36 -12.93 14.43
N VAL A 454 -10.15 -13.34 13.17
CA VAL A 454 -9.75 -12.57 11.96
C VAL A 454 -8.25 -12.57 11.66
N LYS A 455 -7.47 -11.52 11.93
CA LYS A 455 -6.09 -11.51 11.41
C LYS A 455 -5.14 -10.53 12.10
N THR A 456 -3.97 -11.02 12.49
CA THR A 456 -2.81 -10.23 12.92
C THR A 456 -1.91 -9.82 11.74
N GLY A 457 -1.13 -8.75 11.89
CA GLY A 457 -0.04 -8.44 10.96
C GLY A 457 1.06 -7.56 11.54
N PHE A 458 2.31 -7.90 11.29
CA PHE A 458 3.47 -7.10 11.72
C PHE A 458 4.45 -6.92 10.58
N THR A 459 4.94 -5.70 10.42
CA THR A 459 6.17 -5.38 9.70
C THR A 459 6.83 -4.17 10.36
N THR A 460 8.06 -3.85 9.98
CA THR A 460 8.77 -2.68 10.52
C THR A 460 8.05 -1.39 10.19
N ASP A 461 7.54 -1.23 8.96
CA ASP A 461 6.86 0.00 8.53
C ASP A 461 5.39 0.07 8.98
N ALA A 462 4.73 -1.08 9.15
CA ALA A 462 3.34 -1.16 9.59
C ALA A 462 3.18 -1.07 11.11
N ARG A 463 4.23 -1.43 11.87
CA ARG A 463 4.14 -1.80 13.28
C ARG A 463 3.10 -2.91 13.49
N GLU A 464 2.39 -2.89 14.61
CA GLU A 464 1.41 -3.90 14.95
C GLU A 464 0.01 -3.58 14.39
N CYS A 465 -0.55 -4.49 13.59
CA CYS A 465 -1.91 -4.42 13.05
C CYS A 465 -2.76 -5.61 13.52
N LEU A 466 -4.04 -5.39 13.79
CA LEU A 466 -5.00 -6.44 14.11
C LEU A 466 -6.39 -6.08 13.58
N ILE A 467 -7.00 -7.04 12.89
CA ILE A 467 -8.45 -7.09 12.68
C ILE A 467 -8.97 -8.11 13.68
N TYR A 468 -9.88 -7.69 14.55
CA TYR A 468 -10.41 -8.46 15.66
C TYR A 468 -11.94 -8.47 15.61
N LEU A 469 -12.53 -9.67 15.58
CA LEU A 469 -13.97 -9.85 15.68
C LEU A 469 -14.32 -10.49 17.02
N TYR A 470 -15.26 -9.87 17.73
CA TYR A 470 -15.87 -10.37 18.95
C TYR A 470 -17.36 -10.59 18.74
N GLU A 471 -17.90 -11.62 19.37
CA GLU A 471 -19.32 -11.94 19.35
C GLU A 471 -19.77 -12.58 20.66
N ASP A 472 -20.93 -12.14 21.13
CA ASP A 472 -21.74 -12.82 22.14
C ASP A 472 -23.19 -12.91 21.65
N ASN A 473 -24.11 -13.37 22.51
CA ASN A 473 -25.50 -13.65 22.14
C ASN A 473 -26.15 -12.45 21.43
N ASP A 474 -25.92 -11.25 21.96
CA ASP A 474 -26.60 -10.04 21.51
C ASP A 474 -25.72 -9.20 20.59
N ASN A 475 -24.39 -9.28 20.71
CA ASN A 475 -23.49 -8.32 20.09
C ASN A 475 -22.49 -8.94 19.11
N GLN A 476 -22.11 -8.19 18.08
CA GLN A 476 -21.00 -8.53 17.19
C GLN A 476 -20.18 -7.26 16.91
N PHE A 477 -18.96 -7.19 17.47
CA PHE A 477 -18.09 -6.03 17.35
C PHE A 477 -16.85 -6.34 16.52
N LEU A 478 -16.60 -5.48 15.54
CA LEU A 478 -15.36 -5.47 14.78
C LEU A 478 -14.48 -4.34 15.30
N ILE A 479 -13.27 -4.69 15.73
CA ILE A 479 -12.22 -3.75 16.14
C ILE A 479 -11.06 -3.90 15.18
N ILE A 480 -10.62 -2.79 14.58
CA ILE A 480 -9.46 -2.75 13.70
C ILE A 480 -8.45 -1.78 14.32
N VAL A 481 -7.21 -2.22 14.52
CA VAL A 481 -6.09 -1.39 14.98
C VAL A 481 -4.94 -1.47 13.99
N LEU A 482 -4.37 -0.31 13.64
CA LEU A 482 -3.24 -0.17 12.73
C LEU A 482 -2.15 0.70 13.35
N GLY A 483 -0.88 0.35 13.13
CA GLY A 483 0.25 1.13 13.62
C GLY A 483 0.44 1.08 15.14
N SER A 484 -0.06 0.04 15.80
CA SER A 484 0.00 -0.12 17.26
C SER A 484 1.40 -0.48 17.75
N GLU A 485 1.71 -0.15 19.00
CA GLU A 485 2.89 -0.62 19.73
C GLU A 485 2.59 -1.89 20.53
N ASP A 486 1.34 -2.08 20.96
CA ASP A 486 0.82 -3.31 21.57
C ASP A 486 -0.62 -3.57 21.10
N ARG A 487 -0.78 -4.30 19.98
CA ARG A 487 -2.11 -4.49 19.37
C ARG A 487 -3.09 -5.21 20.29
N PHE A 488 -2.58 -6.13 21.12
CA PHE A 488 -3.41 -6.98 21.96
C PHE A 488 -3.83 -6.22 23.20
N GLY A 489 -2.93 -5.46 23.83
CA GLY A 489 -3.27 -4.54 24.91
C GLY A 489 -4.25 -3.47 24.46
N ASP A 490 -4.00 -2.82 23.32
CA ASP A 490 -4.92 -1.81 22.76
C ASP A 490 -6.30 -2.40 22.48
N THR A 491 -6.38 -3.54 21.79
CA THR A 491 -7.66 -4.18 21.48
C THR A 491 -8.39 -4.66 22.74
N THR A 492 -7.67 -5.16 23.75
CA THR A 492 -8.25 -5.57 25.05
C THR A 492 -8.87 -4.38 25.78
N LYS A 493 -8.19 -3.22 25.80
CA LYS A 493 -8.75 -2.00 26.37
C LYS A 493 -10.04 -1.58 25.65
N LEU A 494 -10.04 -1.60 24.32
CA LEU A 494 -11.19 -1.21 23.52
C LEU A 494 -12.39 -2.15 23.73
N ILE A 495 -12.19 -3.48 23.72
CA ILE A 495 -13.31 -4.42 23.92
C ILE A 495 -13.87 -4.37 25.35
N ASN A 496 -13.02 -4.18 26.36
CA ASN A 496 -13.49 -4.01 27.74
C ASN A 496 -14.31 -2.73 27.87
N TRP A 497 -13.84 -1.63 27.28
CA TRP A 497 -14.58 -0.37 27.25
C TRP A 497 -15.95 -0.51 26.58
N ILE A 498 -16.06 -1.23 25.45
CA ILE A 498 -17.36 -1.49 24.81
C ILE A 498 -18.30 -2.23 25.78
N LYS A 499 -17.80 -3.31 26.42
CA LYS A 499 -18.58 -4.14 27.35
C LYS A 499 -19.06 -3.38 28.58
N GLU A 500 -18.30 -2.38 29.03
CA GLU A 500 -18.66 -1.54 30.17
C GLU A 500 -19.73 -0.50 29.83
N ASN A 501 -19.80 -0.05 28.56
CA ASN A 501 -20.57 1.13 28.16
C ASN A 501 -21.73 0.86 27.19
N GLN A 502 -21.91 -0.36 26.67
CA GLN A 502 -23.09 -0.76 25.88
C GLN A 502 -24.20 -1.43 26.72
N LYS A 503 -24.33 -1.08 28.00
CA LYS A 503 -25.41 -1.59 28.86
C LYS A 503 -26.77 -1.00 28.52
#